data_AF-A0A807ZLB0-F1
#
_entry.id   AF-A0A807ZLB0-F1
#
_cell.length_a   1.000
_cell.length_b   1.000
_cell.length_c   1.000
_cell.angle_alpha   90.00
_cell.angle_beta   90.00
_cell.angle_gamma   90.00
#
_symmetry.space_group_name_H-M   'P 1'
#
loop_
_entity.id
_entity.type
_entity.pdbx_description
1 polymer ?
#
loop_
_entity_poly.entity_id
_entity_poly.type
_entity_poly.pdbx_seq_one_letter_code
_entity_poly.pdbx_strand_id
1 'polypeptide(L)' 'MAVADVYDATRFARVYKGAWPHSVSTQYIMDNRGVLFDPVVAECFYENREIFKNISTGFQKIGAAFFS' A
#
# COMPACT_ATOMS: atom_id res chain seq x y z
N MET A 1 0.16 -12.32 -7.09
CA MET A 1 -0.66 -11.09 -7.26
C MET A 1 0.17 -9.90 -6.84
N ALA A 2 -0.06 -8.74 -7.45
CA ALA A 2 0.85 -7.60 -7.43
C ALA A 2 1.04 -7.02 -6.02
N VAL A 3 2.30 -6.83 -5.63
CA VAL A 3 2.64 -6.00 -4.45
C VAL A 3 1.87 -4.67 -4.49
N ALA A 4 1.74 -4.07 -5.68
CA ALA A 4 0.93 -2.88 -5.91
C ALA A 4 -0.57 -3.10 -5.60
N ASP A 5 -1.20 -4.18 -6.10
CA ASP A 5 -2.62 -4.47 -5.84
C ASP A 5 -2.90 -4.63 -4.34
N VAL A 6 -2.04 -5.38 -3.63
CA VAL A 6 -2.20 -5.60 -2.19
C VAL A 6 -1.92 -4.31 -1.41
N TYR A 7 -0.92 -3.54 -1.83
CA TYR A 7 -0.63 -2.25 -1.25
C TYR A 7 -1.84 -1.31 -1.39
N ASP A 8 -2.41 -1.17 -2.58
CA ASP A 8 -3.59 -0.33 -2.80
C ASP A 8 -4.82 -0.84 -2.02
N ALA A 9 -5.09 -2.14 -2.06
CA ALA A 9 -6.21 -2.75 -1.35
C ALA A 9 -6.14 -2.55 0.18
N THR A 10 -4.95 -2.42 0.75
CA THR A 10 -4.76 -2.14 2.18
C THR A 10 -4.71 -0.65 2.49
N ARG A 11 -4.36 0.20 1.51
CA ARG A 11 -4.27 1.66 1.64
C ARG A 11 -5.57 2.41 1.39
N PHE A 12 -6.59 1.77 0.82
CA PHE A 12 -7.93 2.34 0.71
C PHE A 12 -8.85 1.86 1.83
N ALA A 13 -9.57 2.80 2.45
CA ALA A 13 -10.55 2.49 3.49
C ALA A 13 -11.73 1.76 2.86
N ARG A 14 -12.15 0.65 3.47
CA ARG A 14 -13.46 0.05 3.19
C ARG A 14 -14.50 0.71 4.08
N VAL A 15 -15.76 0.71 3.64
CA VAL A 15 -16.92 1.32 4.33
C VAL A 15 -17.01 0.96 5.83
N TYR A 16 -16.44 -0.18 6.23
CA TYR A 16 -16.46 -0.71 7.60
C TYR A 16 -15.08 -0.91 8.24
N LYS A 17 -13.97 -0.56 7.57
CA LYS A 17 -12.61 -0.71 8.10
C LYS A 17 -11.69 0.36 7.54
N GLY A 18 -11.12 1.18 8.42
CA GLY A 18 -10.19 2.25 8.05
C GLY A 18 -9.00 1.74 7.25
N ALA A 19 -8.47 2.60 6.37
CA ALA A 19 -7.26 2.32 5.62
C ALA A 19 -6.09 2.01 6.56
N TRP A 20 -5.27 1.02 6.22
CA TRP A 20 -4.05 0.76 6.99
C TRP A 20 -3.08 1.91 6.83
N PRO A 21 -2.33 2.30 7.88
CA PRO A 21 -1.19 3.19 7.74
C PRO A 21 -0.17 2.62 6.74
N HIS A 22 0.56 3.50 6.03
CA HIS A 22 1.60 3.11 5.07
C HIS A 22 2.58 2.09 5.68
N SER A 23 3.05 2.36 6.90
CA SER A 23 3.98 1.48 7.62
C SER A 23 3.42 0.07 7.82
N VAL A 24 2.12 -0.07 8.10
CA VAL A 24 1.47 -1.36 8.32
C VAL A 24 1.36 -2.14 7.01
N SER A 25 0.94 -1.49 5.92
CA SER A 25 0.92 -2.11 4.58
C SER A 25 2.32 -2.56 4.15
N THR A 26 3.33 -1.72 4.36
CA THR A 26 4.73 -2.03 4.02
C THR A 26 5.24 -3.22 4.84
N GLN A 27 4.99 -3.23 6.16
CA GLN A 27 5.42 -4.32 7.02
C GLN A 27 4.75 -5.64 6.64
N TYR A 28 3.44 -5.63 6.36
CA TYR A 28 2.72 -6.82 5.91
C TYR A 28 3.34 -7.43 4.64
N ILE A 29 3.74 -6.59 3.67
CA ILE A 29 4.39 -7.05 2.45
C ILE A 29 5.75 -7.71 2.76
N MET A 30 6.54 -7.09 3.65
CA MET A 30 7.85 -7.61 4.04
C MET A 30 7.78 -8.89 4.87
N ASP A 31 6.82 -8.99 5.79
CA ASP A 31 6.60 -10.19 6.61
C ASP A 31 6.21 -11.41 5.76
N ASN A 32 5.62 -11.18 4.58
CA ASN A 32 5.19 -12.23 3.66
C ASN A 32 6.14 -12.40 2.45
N ARG A 33 7.35 -11.81 2.52
CA ARG A 33 8.39 -11.94 1.49
C ARG A 33 8.87 -13.39 1.37
N GLY A 34 8.87 -13.94 0.17
CA GLY A 34 9.24 -15.34 -0.09
C GLY A 34 8.14 -16.36 0.28
N VAL A 35 7.00 -15.91 0.79
CA VAL A 35 5.83 -16.74 1.07
C VAL A 35 4.70 -16.39 0.10
N LEU A 36 4.25 -15.13 0.13
CA LEU A 36 3.18 -14.63 -0.74
C LEU A 36 3.73 -13.76 -1.88
N PHE A 37 4.86 -13.09 -1.65
CA PHE A 37 5.48 -12.17 -2.59
C PHE A 37 6.83 -12.69 -3.06
N ASP A 38 7.16 -12.44 -4.32
CA ASP A 38 8.51 -12.65 -4.83
C ASP A 38 9.51 -11.83 -3.99
N PRO A 39 10.59 -12.44 -3.47
CA PRO A 39 11.55 -11.76 -2.60
C PRO A 39 12.19 -10.53 -3.22
N VAL A 40 12.54 -10.60 -4.51
CA VAL A 40 13.19 -9.51 -5.24
C VAL A 40 12.20 -8.37 -5.42
N VAL A 41 10.97 -8.69 -5.81
CA VAL A 41 9.91 -7.67 -6.00
C VAL A 41 9.55 -6.97 -4.69
N ALA A 42 9.45 -7.72 -3.58
CA ALA A 42 9.19 -7.14 -2.26
C ALA A 42 10.32 -6.21 -1.80
N GLU A 43 11.58 -6.59 -2.05
CA GLU A 43 12.74 -5.75 -1.75
C GLU A 43 12.74 -4.47 -2.59
N CYS A 44 12.54 -4.57 -3.91
CA CYS A 44 12.43 -3.41 -4.77
C CYS A 44 11.28 -2.48 -4.33
N PHE A 45 10.15 -3.03 -3.90
CA PHE A 45 9.07 -2.23 -3.32
C PHE A 45 9.53 -1.52 -2.04
N TYR A 46 10.21 -2.21 -1.13
CA TYR A 46 10.68 -1.63 0.12
C TYR A 46 11.66 -0.48 -0.10
N GLU A 47 12.58 -0.62 -1.05
CA GLU A 47 13.50 0.44 -1.47
C GLU A 47 12.74 1.67 -1.99
N ASN A 48 11.63 1.47 -2.70
CA ASN A 48 10.82 2.51 -3.34
C ASN A 48 9.57 2.92 -2.52
N ARG A 49 9.42 2.45 -1.28
CA ARG A 49 8.17 2.56 -0.50
C ARG A 49 7.66 3.99 -0.31
N GLU A 50 8.54 4.98 -0.20
CA GLU A 50 8.12 6.38 -0.03
C GLU A 50 7.51 6.94 -1.33
N ILE A 51 7.91 6.43 -2.50
CA ILE A 51 7.26 6.77 -3.78
C ILE A 51 5.83 6.27 -3.77
N PHE A 52 5.61 5.01 -3.35
CA PHE A 52 4.28 4.42 -3.19
C PHE A 52 3.41 5.19 -2.20
N LYS A 53 3.98 5.64 -1.08
CA LYS A 53 3.29 6.48 -0.10
C LYS A 53 2.85 7.82 -0.68
N ASN A 54 3.73 8.49 -1.43
CA ASN A 54 3.45 9.79 -2.04
C ASN A 54 2.32 9.68 -3.07
N ILE A 55 2.37 8.66 -3.92
CA ILE A 55 1.31 8.35 -4.91
C ILE A 55 -0.01 8.09 -4.19
N SER A 56 -0.04 7.13 -3.25
CA SER A 56 -1.22 6.77 -2.47
C SER A 56 -1.85 7.97 -1.74
N THR A 57 -1.01 8.81 -1.11
CA THR A 57 -1.49 10.00 -0.39
C THR A 57 -2.07 11.05 -1.35
N GLY A 58 -1.47 11.21 -2.54
CA GLY A 58 -2.00 12.08 -3.59
C GLY A 58 -3.41 11.68 -4.01
N PHE A 59 -3.64 10.40 -4.28
CA PHE A 59 -4.97 9.89 -4.64
C PHE A 59 -5.99 9.99 -3.50
N GLN A 60 -5.59 9.78 -2.24
CA GLN A 60 -6.47 9.97 -1.08
C GLN A 60 -6.96 11.42 -0.94
N LYS A 61 -6.07 12.40 -1.18
CA LYS A 61 -6.45 13.83 -1.16
C LYS A 61 -7.44 14.18 -2.27
N ILE A 62 -7.23 13.66 -3.48
CA ILE A 62 -8.15 13.86 -4.60
C ILE A 62 -9.52 13.27 -4.26
N GLY A 63 -9.59 12.01 -3.80
CA GLY A 63 -10.84 11.38 -3.41
C GLY A 63 -11.59 12.18 -2.33
N ALA A 64 -10.88 12.66 -1.29
CA ALA A 64 -11.51 13.47 -0.24
C ALA A 64 -12.10 14.79 -0.75
N ALA A 65 -11.46 15.44 -1.74
CA ALA A 65 -11.93 16.71 -2.30
C ALA A 65 -13.16 16.57 -3.22
N PHE A 66 -13.45 15.38 -3.75
CA PHE A 66 -14.63 15.12 -4.59
C PHE A 66 -15.87 14.71 -3.79
N PHE A 67 -15.72 14.38 -2.51
CA PHE A 67 -16.81 13.93 -1.63
C PHE A 67 -17.07 14.86 -0.43
N SER A 68 -16.49 16.08 -0.42
CA SER A 68 -16.85 17.18 0.50
C SER A 68 -17.59 18.27 -0.24
#